data_AF-A0A3B8MB56-F1
#
_entry.id   AF-A0A3B8MB56-F1
#
_cell.length_a   1.000
_cell.length_b   1.000
_cell.length_c   1.000
_cell.angle_alpha   90.00
_cell.angle_beta   90.00
_cell.angle_gamma   90.00
#
_symmetry.space_group_name_H-M   'P 1'
#
loop_
_entity.id
_entity.type
_entity.pdbx_description
1 polymer ?
#
loop_
_entity_poly.entity_id
_entity_poly.type
_entity_poly.pdbx_seq_one_letter_code
_entity_poly.pdbx_strand_id
1 'polypeptide(L)'
;YPEGRRIYGISRRPGSVLAWGEDGASLLNGDLTVSTRLLEGQSIRDIFEDVSITYFATADGLYKQDGESAPRHVDTPIRDIYAIARTKIGLGLGLATSSGVCIHADRWHYLTGPRWLPSDDTRALIQHEDTLLVATGDGLGRIRFSETTLADKEPGFQTRIRDRHLRLKGYVTTSRLTTPGNLSSNVPVPSDNDGLWTALYLAAQSYRYAVTGSDEARGWANQAFDAIEWLEAVTTVDGFPTKAIVEKDWNTGSDAVTWYPSADGEWLWKGDCSSDEIDGHMYGYSIFYDLAADDAYKERIVSLVHRIMDHIIG
;
A
#
# COMPACT_ATOMS: atom_id res chain seq x y z
N TYR A 1 39.64 14.53 -18.60
CA TYR A 1 39.15 13.32 -17.92
C TYR A 1 40.33 12.35 -17.78
N PRO A 2 40.39 11.45 -16.77
CA PRO A 2 41.53 10.55 -16.62
C PRO A 2 41.80 9.74 -17.89
N GLU A 3 43.06 9.69 -18.31
CA GLU A 3 43.46 8.95 -19.52
C GLU A 3 43.17 7.46 -19.34
N GLY A 4 42.65 6.82 -20.40
CA GLY A 4 42.31 5.39 -20.39
C GLY A 4 41.00 5.02 -19.70
N ARG A 5 40.26 5.97 -19.13
CA ARG A 5 38.93 5.73 -18.52
C ARG A 5 37.80 6.01 -19.50
N ARG A 6 36.74 5.21 -19.45
CA ARG A 6 35.55 5.43 -20.29
C ARG A 6 34.72 6.60 -19.77
N ILE A 7 34.26 7.41 -20.70
CA ILE A 7 33.26 8.46 -20.50
C ILE A 7 31.90 7.86 -20.87
N TYR A 8 30.93 7.97 -19.96
CA TYR A 8 29.56 7.49 -20.18
C TYR A 8 28.64 8.60 -20.67
N GLY A 9 28.94 9.86 -20.33
CA GLY A 9 28.17 10.99 -20.81
C GLY A 9 28.89 12.32 -20.70
N ILE A 10 28.34 13.30 -21.41
CA ILE A 10 28.76 14.69 -21.40
C ILE A 10 27.55 15.62 -21.41
N SER A 11 27.67 16.78 -20.77
CA SER A 11 26.67 17.84 -20.77
C SER A 11 27.36 19.20 -20.91
N ARG A 12 26.72 20.13 -21.62
CA ARG A 12 27.27 21.48 -21.79
C ARG A 12 26.88 22.35 -20.61
N ARG A 13 27.86 22.99 -19.97
CA ARG A 13 27.65 24.09 -19.03
C ARG A 13 28.09 25.42 -19.67
N PRO A 14 27.63 26.57 -19.16
CA PRO A 14 28.16 27.86 -19.61
C PRO A 14 29.69 27.90 -19.44
N GLY A 15 30.43 28.03 -20.55
CA GLY A 15 31.90 28.12 -20.54
C GLY A 15 32.66 26.81 -20.29
N SER A 16 31.98 25.67 -20.11
CA SER A 16 32.64 24.39 -19.81
C SER A 16 31.84 23.17 -20.30
N VAL A 17 32.46 22.00 -20.30
CA VAL A 17 31.81 20.71 -20.56
C VAL A 17 31.90 19.85 -19.31
N LEU A 18 30.76 19.42 -18.79
CA LEU A 18 30.70 18.38 -17.77
C LEU A 18 30.88 17.03 -18.46
N ALA A 19 31.82 16.21 -17.98
CA ALA A 19 32.05 14.86 -18.45
C ALA A 19 32.10 13.89 -17.26
N TRP A 20 31.50 12.71 -17.40
CA TRP A 20 31.46 11.70 -16.35
C TRP A 20 31.57 10.28 -16.89
N GLY A 21 31.98 9.35 -16.03
CA GLY A 21 32.06 7.93 -16.37
C GLY A 21 32.70 7.09 -15.27
N GLU A 22 33.62 6.20 -15.64
CA GLU A 22 34.25 5.21 -14.75
C GLU A 22 35.00 5.75 -13.52
N ASP A 23 35.46 7.00 -13.55
CA ASP A 23 36.36 7.55 -12.54
C ASP A 23 35.97 8.99 -12.18
N GLY A 24 34.68 9.20 -12.01
CA GLY A 24 34.12 10.43 -11.50
C GLY A 24 33.47 11.34 -12.52
N ALA A 25 33.23 12.58 -12.09
CA ALA A 25 32.71 13.68 -12.88
C ALA A 25 33.67 14.86 -12.84
N SER A 26 33.89 15.52 -13.97
CA SER A 26 34.80 16.66 -14.09
C SER A 26 34.27 17.71 -15.05
N LEU A 27 34.61 18.97 -14.78
CA LEU A 27 34.46 20.07 -15.72
C LEU A 27 35.71 20.17 -16.59
N LEU A 28 35.48 20.36 -17.88
CA LEU A 28 36.49 20.55 -18.90
C LEU A 28 36.37 21.97 -19.47
N ASN A 29 37.52 22.60 -19.72
CA ASN A 29 37.62 23.86 -20.46
C ASN A 29 37.29 23.65 -21.95
N GLY A 30 37.18 24.74 -22.71
CA GLY A 30 36.95 24.69 -24.17
C GLY A 30 38.03 23.96 -24.96
N ASP A 31 39.24 23.83 -24.40
CA ASP A 31 40.36 23.04 -24.95
C ASP A 31 40.39 21.58 -24.45
N LEU A 32 39.32 21.14 -23.76
CA LEU A 32 39.14 19.81 -23.17
C LEU A 32 40.10 19.47 -22.02
N THR A 33 40.88 20.44 -21.52
CA THR A 33 41.66 20.27 -20.28
C THR A 33 40.74 20.23 -19.06
N VAL A 34 41.11 19.44 -18.04
CA VAL A 34 40.33 19.35 -16.78
C VAL A 34 40.52 20.63 -15.98
N SER A 35 39.42 21.33 -15.70
CA SER A 35 39.42 22.54 -14.85
C SER A 35 39.06 22.22 -13.40
N THR A 36 38.10 21.33 -13.18
CA THR A 36 37.61 20.98 -11.84
C THR A 36 37.19 19.52 -11.80
N ARG A 37 37.55 18.81 -10.73
CA ARG A 37 37.03 17.48 -10.43
C ARG A 37 35.90 17.63 -9.42
N LEU A 38 34.70 17.15 -9.76
CA LEU A 38 33.51 17.31 -8.94
C LEU A 38 33.38 16.18 -7.93
N LEU A 39 33.44 14.94 -8.42
CA LEU A 39 33.39 13.71 -7.62
C LEU A 39 34.38 12.72 -8.21
N GLU A 40 35.32 12.23 -7.41
CA GLU A 40 36.42 11.35 -7.87
C GLU A 40 36.26 9.92 -7.36
N GLY A 41 36.84 8.96 -8.07
CA GLY A 41 36.89 7.55 -7.63
C GLY A 41 35.55 6.82 -7.64
N GLN A 42 34.50 7.43 -8.19
CA GLN A 42 33.16 6.88 -8.29
C GLN A 42 32.80 6.64 -9.75
N SER A 43 32.23 5.48 -10.07
CA SER A 43 31.65 5.25 -11.40
C SER A 43 30.29 5.94 -11.48
N ILE A 44 30.24 7.06 -12.20
CA ILE A 44 29.04 7.89 -12.32
C ILE A 44 28.21 7.38 -13.48
N ARG A 45 26.99 6.93 -13.21
CA ARG A 45 26.10 6.36 -14.24
C ARG A 45 25.16 7.41 -14.82
N ASP A 46 24.73 8.35 -13.99
CA ASP A 46 23.84 9.44 -14.40
C ASP A 46 24.09 10.69 -13.55
N ILE A 47 23.79 11.85 -14.15
CA ILE A 47 23.86 13.15 -13.49
C ILE A 47 22.55 13.89 -13.74
N PHE A 48 21.92 14.35 -12.66
CA PHE A 48 20.75 15.23 -12.74
C PHE A 48 21.07 16.60 -12.15
N GLU A 49 20.89 17.63 -12.97
CA GLU A 49 21.11 19.02 -12.59
C GLU A 49 19.77 19.72 -12.36
N ASP A 50 19.58 20.24 -11.15
CA ASP A 50 18.56 21.23 -10.81
C ASP A 50 19.22 22.60 -10.58
N VAL A 51 18.43 23.68 -10.53
CA VAL A 51 18.87 25.09 -10.52
C VAL A 51 20.17 25.34 -9.74
N SER A 52 20.28 24.84 -8.51
CA SER A 52 21.48 24.99 -7.67
C SER A 52 22.05 23.66 -7.16
N ILE A 53 21.54 22.53 -7.64
CA ILE A 53 21.88 21.21 -7.09
C ILE A 53 22.30 20.27 -8.22
N THR A 54 23.44 19.61 -8.06
CA THR A 54 23.83 18.50 -8.93
C THR A 54 23.75 17.19 -8.15
N TYR A 55 23.05 16.21 -8.71
CA TYR A 55 22.98 14.85 -8.20
C TYR A 55 23.80 13.91 -9.07
N PHE A 56 24.52 12.99 -8.45
CA PHE A 56 25.32 11.97 -9.12
C PHE A 56 24.83 10.58 -8.68
N ALA A 57 24.38 9.77 -9.64
CA ALA A 57 24.03 8.38 -9.43
C ALA A 57 25.25 7.48 -9.61
N THR A 58 25.50 6.61 -8.64
CA THR A 58 26.62 5.65 -8.68
C THR A 58 26.16 4.26 -8.22
N ALA A 59 27.07 3.29 -8.27
CA ALA A 59 26.85 1.97 -7.67
C ALA A 59 26.78 2.01 -6.13
N ASP A 60 27.38 3.02 -5.51
CA ASP A 60 27.57 3.12 -4.06
C ASP A 60 26.62 4.13 -3.40
N GLY A 61 25.82 4.86 -4.19
CA GLY A 61 24.79 5.75 -3.68
C GLY A 61 24.50 6.95 -4.55
N LEU A 62 23.66 7.82 -3.99
CA LEU A 62 23.38 9.14 -4.53
C LEU A 62 24.32 10.14 -3.85
N TYR A 63 25.00 10.96 -4.65
CA TYR A 63 25.75 12.10 -4.13
C TYR A 63 25.06 13.39 -4.55
N LYS A 64 25.08 14.38 -3.68
CA LYS A 64 24.48 15.70 -3.90
C LYS A 64 25.52 16.79 -3.69
N GLN A 65 25.61 17.71 -4.63
CA GLN A 65 26.39 18.93 -4.56
C GLN A 65 25.45 20.15 -4.56
N ASP A 66 25.60 21.02 -3.57
CA ASP A 66 24.85 22.27 -3.44
C ASP A 66 25.75 23.44 -3.93
N GLY A 67 25.51 23.95 -5.13
CA GLY A 67 26.36 24.97 -5.76
C GLY A 67 27.82 24.51 -5.92
N GLU A 68 28.76 25.24 -5.32
CA GLU A 68 30.20 24.93 -5.34
C GLU A 68 30.65 24.07 -4.15
N SER A 69 29.73 23.58 -3.30
CA SER A 69 30.10 22.73 -2.16
C SER A 69 30.76 21.42 -2.62
N ALA A 70 31.49 20.76 -1.72
CA ALA A 70 31.86 19.37 -1.95
C ALA A 70 30.60 18.50 -2.08
N PRO A 71 30.57 17.49 -2.99
CA PRO A 71 29.48 16.53 -3.00
C PRO A 71 29.46 15.73 -1.70
N ARG A 72 28.25 15.47 -1.20
CA ARG A 72 28.01 14.62 -0.03
C ARG A 72 27.11 13.46 -0.40
N HIS A 73 27.31 12.33 0.27
CA HIS A 73 26.43 11.18 0.15
C HIS A 73 25.03 11.52 0.69
N VAL A 74 24.00 10.97 0.05
CA VAL A 74 22.60 11.08 0.45
C VAL A 74 22.11 9.68 0.80
N ASP A 75 21.55 9.53 2.00
CA ASP A 75 20.93 8.27 2.40
C ASP A 75 19.69 8.00 1.54
N THR A 76 19.73 6.89 0.82
CA THR A 76 18.66 6.38 -0.04
C THR A 76 18.29 4.95 0.38
N PRO A 77 17.06 4.48 0.10
CA PRO A 77 16.68 3.10 0.38
C PRO A 77 17.55 2.08 -0.34
N ILE A 78 17.95 2.39 -1.59
CA ILE A 78 18.83 1.57 -2.43
C ILE A 78 20.01 2.41 -2.90
N ARG A 79 21.23 1.87 -2.75
CA ARG A 79 22.48 2.56 -3.11
C ARG A 79 22.84 2.44 -4.59
N ASP A 80 22.56 1.29 -5.18
CA ASP A 80 22.93 0.98 -6.54
C ASP A 80 21.93 1.63 -7.52
N ILE A 81 22.28 2.84 -7.98
CA ILE A 81 21.39 3.73 -8.76
C ILE A 81 21.87 3.79 -10.20
N TYR A 82 20.94 3.65 -11.16
CA TYR A 82 21.22 3.70 -12.58
C TYR A 82 20.87 5.04 -13.22
N ALA A 83 19.74 5.62 -12.83
CA ALA A 83 19.25 6.85 -13.44
C ALA A 83 18.48 7.72 -12.44
N ILE A 84 18.48 9.01 -12.72
CA ILE A 84 17.81 10.04 -11.94
C ILE A 84 16.87 10.81 -12.87
N ALA A 85 15.64 11.08 -12.43
CA ALA A 85 14.82 12.06 -13.12
C ALA A 85 14.03 12.93 -12.16
N ARG A 86 13.65 14.12 -12.64
CA ARG A 86 12.62 14.92 -11.98
C ARG A 86 11.30 14.16 -12.01
N THR A 87 10.66 14.05 -10.86
CA THR A 87 9.30 13.55 -10.75
C THR A 87 8.35 14.71 -10.49
N LYS A 88 7.09 14.59 -10.91
CA LYS A 88 6.00 15.45 -10.38
C LYS A 88 5.39 14.88 -9.10
N ILE A 89 6.06 13.88 -8.53
CA ILE A 89 5.57 13.00 -7.48
C ILE A 89 6.36 13.32 -6.24
N GLY A 90 5.69 13.83 -5.21
CA GLY A 90 6.39 14.35 -4.04
C GLY A 90 7.11 15.66 -4.33
N LEU A 91 8.31 15.82 -3.78
CA LEU A 91 9.13 17.05 -3.82
C LEU A 91 10.16 17.05 -4.97
N GLY A 92 10.21 16.00 -5.81
CA GLY A 92 10.67 16.15 -7.20
C GLY A 92 11.91 15.38 -7.65
N LEU A 93 12.25 14.23 -7.04
CA LEU A 93 13.33 13.35 -7.52
C LEU A 93 12.91 11.88 -7.54
N GLY A 94 13.21 11.17 -8.64
CA GLY A 94 13.03 9.73 -8.78
C GLY A 94 14.34 9.06 -9.16
N LEU A 95 14.57 7.86 -8.62
CA LEU A 95 15.75 7.05 -8.83
C LEU A 95 15.35 5.68 -9.38
N ALA A 96 15.96 5.27 -10.50
CA ALA A 96 15.92 3.90 -10.98
C ALA A 96 17.11 3.19 -10.37
N THR A 97 16.84 2.08 -9.70
CA THR A 97 17.80 1.33 -8.90
C THR A 97 17.79 -0.15 -9.30
N SER A 98 18.77 -0.93 -8.84
CA SER A 98 18.79 -2.38 -9.07
C SER A 98 17.68 -3.15 -8.36
N SER A 99 16.96 -2.51 -7.45
CA SER A 99 15.84 -3.12 -6.76
C SER A 99 14.76 -2.06 -6.56
N GLY A 100 13.94 -1.84 -7.57
CA GLY A 100 12.78 -0.96 -7.61
C GLY A 100 13.08 0.52 -7.86
N VAL A 101 12.06 1.35 -7.64
CA VAL A 101 12.13 2.81 -7.81
C VAL A 101 12.06 3.49 -6.45
N CYS A 102 12.95 4.47 -6.22
CA CYS A 102 12.89 5.34 -5.06
C CYS A 102 12.42 6.74 -5.48
N ILE A 103 11.37 7.26 -4.85
CA ILE A 103 10.85 8.62 -5.11
C ILE A 103 11.00 9.45 -3.84
N HIS A 104 11.61 10.63 -3.95
CA HIS A 104 11.80 11.54 -2.84
C HIS A 104 10.66 12.57 -2.75
N ALA A 105 9.89 12.47 -1.68
CA ALA A 105 8.86 13.43 -1.27
C ALA A 105 9.28 14.12 0.05
N ASP A 106 8.37 14.19 1.02
CA ASP A 106 8.70 14.45 2.43
C ASP A 106 9.61 13.36 3.03
N ARG A 107 9.55 12.15 2.44
CA ARG A 107 10.39 10.99 2.74
C ARG A 107 10.68 10.21 1.46
N TRP A 108 11.55 9.21 1.55
CA TRP A 108 11.72 8.23 0.49
C TRP A 108 10.53 7.27 0.42
N HIS A 109 9.91 7.19 -0.76
CA HIS A 109 8.96 6.15 -1.11
C HIS A 109 9.66 5.09 -1.94
N TYR A 110 9.65 3.85 -1.46
CA TYR A 110 10.25 2.72 -2.14
C TYR A 110 9.16 1.87 -2.80
N LEU A 111 9.21 1.76 -4.14
CA LEU A 111 8.22 1.06 -4.95
C LEU A 111 8.86 -0.18 -5.57
N THR A 112 8.40 -1.35 -5.15
CA THR A 112 8.91 -2.67 -5.57
C THR A 112 7.78 -3.68 -5.74
N GLY A 113 8.04 -4.68 -6.58
CA GLY A 113 7.20 -5.82 -6.83
C GLY A 113 6.08 -5.57 -7.85
N PRO A 114 5.33 -6.64 -8.21
CA PRO A 114 4.34 -6.62 -9.29
C PRO A 114 3.17 -5.63 -9.11
N ARG A 115 3.00 -5.10 -7.90
CA ARG A 115 2.03 -4.02 -7.62
C ARG A 115 2.40 -2.72 -8.35
N TRP A 116 3.70 -2.46 -8.51
CA TRP A 116 4.21 -1.20 -9.03
C TRP A 116 4.96 -1.37 -10.35
N LEU A 117 5.72 -2.46 -10.49
CA LEU A 117 6.70 -2.63 -11.54
C LEU A 117 6.60 -4.04 -12.15
N PRO A 118 6.80 -4.19 -13.47
CA PRO A 118 6.94 -5.52 -14.09
C PRO A 118 8.16 -6.30 -13.57
N SER A 119 9.23 -5.57 -13.20
CA SER A 119 10.47 -6.12 -12.63
C SER A 119 11.10 -5.09 -11.70
N ASP A 120 11.78 -5.57 -10.66
CA ASP A 120 12.52 -4.70 -9.73
C ASP A 120 13.87 -4.25 -10.30
N ASP A 121 14.39 -4.86 -11.37
CA ASP A 121 15.60 -4.34 -12.02
C ASP A 121 15.23 -3.11 -12.85
N THR A 122 15.38 -1.90 -12.31
CA THR A 122 14.98 -0.66 -13.00
C THR A 122 16.20 0.10 -13.52
N ARG A 123 16.17 0.50 -14.79
CA ARG A 123 17.35 1.02 -15.51
C ARG A 123 17.23 2.47 -15.92
N ALA A 124 16.01 2.94 -16.14
CA ALA A 124 15.74 4.32 -16.51
C ALA A 124 14.35 4.74 -16.03
N LEU A 125 14.16 6.04 -15.82
CA LEU A 125 12.86 6.61 -15.58
C LEU A 125 12.69 7.94 -16.31
N ILE A 126 11.47 8.26 -16.70
CA ILE A 126 11.13 9.56 -17.26
C ILE A 126 9.73 9.96 -16.82
N GLN A 127 9.60 11.22 -16.39
CA GLN A 127 8.30 11.82 -16.11
C GLN A 127 7.69 12.34 -17.42
N HIS A 128 6.46 11.89 -17.71
CA HIS A 128 5.63 12.43 -18.78
C HIS A 128 4.23 12.72 -18.23
N GLU A 129 3.82 13.99 -18.26
CA GLU A 129 2.55 14.44 -17.68
C GLU A 129 2.36 13.96 -16.22
N ASP A 130 1.31 13.18 -15.93
CA ASP A 130 0.95 12.60 -14.63
C ASP A 130 1.59 11.22 -14.36
N THR A 131 2.46 10.78 -15.28
CA THR A 131 2.91 9.40 -15.36
C THR A 131 4.44 9.32 -15.32
N LEU A 132 4.95 8.53 -14.39
CA LEU A 132 6.34 8.09 -14.38
C LEU A 132 6.45 6.78 -15.16
N LEU A 133 7.17 6.83 -16.29
CA LEU A 133 7.53 5.65 -17.05
C LEU A 133 8.86 5.12 -16.52
N VAL A 134 8.93 3.81 -16.30
CA VAL A 134 10.10 3.14 -15.72
C VAL A 134 10.50 2.02 -16.66
N ALA A 135 11.72 2.05 -17.18
CA ALA A 135 12.29 0.92 -17.90
C ALA A 135 12.79 -0.11 -16.90
N THR A 136 12.26 -1.33 -16.97
CA THR A 136 12.61 -2.45 -16.11
C THR A 136 13.19 -3.60 -16.92
N GLY A 137 13.78 -4.59 -16.23
CA GLY A 137 14.28 -5.82 -16.85
C GLY A 137 13.22 -6.59 -17.63
N ASP A 138 11.94 -6.44 -17.28
CA ASP A 138 10.79 -7.14 -17.90
C ASP A 138 9.81 -6.16 -18.59
N GLY A 139 10.33 -5.06 -19.15
CA GLY A 139 9.56 -4.13 -19.99
C GLY A 139 9.36 -2.75 -19.38
N LEU A 140 8.21 -2.12 -19.64
CA LEU A 140 7.91 -0.76 -19.18
C LEU A 140 6.89 -0.77 -18.04
N GLY A 141 7.31 -0.31 -16.86
CA GLY A 141 6.42 0.03 -15.76
C GLY A 141 5.82 1.42 -15.94
N ARG A 142 4.57 1.59 -15.48
CA ARG A 142 3.85 2.86 -15.55
C ARG A 142 3.24 3.19 -14.19
N ILE A 143 3.73 4.25 -13.57
CA ILE A 143 3.23 4.73 -12.27
C ILE A 143 2.52 6.06 -12.48
N ARG A 144 1.18 6.05 -12.36
CA ARG A 144 0.34 7.24 -12.55
C ARG A 144 -0.06 7.83 -11.21
N PHE A 145 0.00 9.16 -11.12
CA PHE A 145 -0.42 9.92 -9.96
C PHE A 145 -1.63 10.75 -10.35
N SER A 146 -2.78 10.39 -9.77
CA SER A 146 -4.03 11.08 -10.02
C SER A 146 -4.42 11.84 -8.77
N GLU A 147 -4.62 13.15 -8.92
CA GLU A 147 -5.38 13.92 -7.94
C GLU A 147 -6.83 13.44 -8.01
N THR A 148 -7.38 13.07 -6.86
CA THR A 148 -8.74 12.53 -6.76
C THR A 148 -9.33 12.91 -5.41
N THR A 149 -10.65 13.01 -5.33
CA THR A 149 -11.32 13.22 -4.06
C THR A 149 -11.57 11.88 -3.35
N LEU A 150 -11.85 11.92 -2.05
CA LEU A 150 -12.30 10.71 -1.34
C LEU A 150 -13.61 10.17 -1.93
N ALA A 151 -14.50 11.07 -2.41
CA ALA A 151 -15.76 10.71 -3.04
C ALA A 151 -15.55 9.97 -4.37
N ASP A 152 -14.61 10.40 -5.20
CA ASP A 152 -14.29 9.71 -6.46
C ASP A 152 -13.59 8.36 -6.23
N LYS A 153 -12.86 8.23 -5.11
CA LYS A 153 -12.12 7.02 -4.75
C LYS A 153 -13.01 5.94 -4.13
N GLU A 154 -14.07 6.33 -3.44
CA GLU A 154 -14.95 5.44 -2.67
C GLU A 154 -15.58 4.32 -3.52
N PRO A 155 -16.19 4.59 -4.70
CA PRO A 155 -16.82 3.54 -5.51
C PRO A 155 -15.86 2.41 -5.87
N GLY A 156 -14.60 2.74 -6.15
CA GLY A 156 -13.58 1.75 -6.47
C GLY A 156 -13.23 0.83 -5.31
N PHE A 157 -13.24 1.30 -4.06
CA PHE A 157 -13.10 0.41 -2.90
C PHE A 157 -14.36 -0.41 -2.66
N GLN A 158 -15.52 0.23 -2.81
CA GLN A 158 -16.80 -0.39 -2.59
C GLN A 158 -17.02 -1.59 -3.53
N THR A 159 -16.87 -1.39 -4.84
CA THR A 159 -16.91 -2.48 -5.84
C THR A 159 -15.94 -3.60 -5.49
N ARG A 160 -14.71 -3.27 -5.10
CA ARG A 160 -13.72 -4.29 -4.73
C ARG A 160 -14.16 -5.11 -3.52
N ILE A 161 -14.70 -4.48 -2.48
CA ILE A 161 -15.18 -5.19 -1.29
C ILE A 161 -16.36 -6.09 -1.67
N ARG A 162 -17.37 -5.53 -2.33
CA ARG A 162 -18.60 -6.25 -2.70
C ARG A 162 -18.34 -7.43 -3.63
N ASP A 163 -17.49 -7.25 -4.64
CA ASP A 163 -17.27 -8.28 -5.68
C ASP A 163 -16.31 -9.37 -5.24
N ARG A 164 -15.38 -9.08 -4.32
CA ARG A 164 -14.23 -9.96 -4.09
C ARG A 164 -13.98 -10.33 -2.63
N HIS A 165 -14.55 -9.61 -1.68
CA HIS A 165 -14.25 -9.77 -0.25
C HIS A 165 -15.48 -10.12 0.59
N LEU A 166 -16.63 -10.42 -0.02
CA LEU A 166 -17.81 -10.87 0.72
C LEU A 166 -17.91 -12.38 0.79
N ARG A 167 -18.32 -12.87 1.95
CA ARG A 167 -18.65 -14.28 2.19
C ARG A 167 -19.96 -14.40 2.98
N LEU A 168 -20.65 -15.52 2.77
CA LEU A 168 -21.92 -15.84 3.43
C LEU A 168 -22.91 -14.67 3.37
N LYS A 169 -23.42 -14.24 4.53
CA LYS A 169 -24.46 -13.21 4.67
C LYS A 169 -23.92 -11.78 4.65
N GLY A 170 -22.61 -11.57 4.47
CA GLY A 170 -22.05 -10.22 4.37
C GLY A 170 -20.70 -10.01 5.06
N TYR A 171 -20.01 -11.08 5.47
CA TYR A 171 -18.69 -10.94 6.08
C TYR A 171 -17.71 -10.35 5.08
N VAL A 172 -17.07 -9.24 5.44
CA VAL A 172 -15.90 -8.73 4.75
C VAL A 172 -14.71 -9.55 5.20
N THR A 173 -13.99 -10.13 4.24
CA THR A 173 -12.93 -11.10 4.53
C THR A 173 -11.74 -10.93 3.59
N THR A 174 -10.67 -11.67 3.89
CA THR A 174 -9.54 -11.79 2.97
C THR A 174 -9.93 -12.57 1.72
N SER A 175 -9.23 -12.29 0.62
CA SER A 175 -9.39 -13.04 -0.62
C SER A 175 -8.05 -13.28 -1.26
N ARG A 176 -7.98 -14.32 -2.10
CA ARG A 176 -6.80 -14.65 -2.88
C ARG A 176 -7.15 -14.82 -4.34
N LEU A 177 -6.21 -14.48 -5.22
CA LEU A 177 -6.26 -14.85 -6.63
C LEU A 177 -5.60 -16.22 -6.77
N THR A 178 -6.28 -17.19 -7.36
CA THR A 178 -5.66 -18.50 -7.67
C THR A 178 -4.73 -18.40 -8.87
N THR A 179 -4.85 -17.34 -9.68
CA THR A 179 -3.92 -16.98 -10.75
C THR A 179 -3.46 -15.52 -10.57
N PRO A 180 -2.17 -15.26 -10.32
CA PRO A 180 -1.67 -13.90 -10.13
C PRO A 180 -2.07 -12.96 -11.27
N GLY A 181 -2.58 -11.77 -10.92
CA GLY A 181 -3.02 -10.76 -11.89
C GLY A 181 -4.39 -11.00 -12.54
N ASN A 182 -4.95 -12.22 -12.44
CA ASN A 182 -6.29 -12.50 -12.98
C ASN A 182 -7.37 -12.31 -11.91
N LEU A 183 -8.09 -11.18 -11.99
CA LEU A 183 -9.17 -10.85 -11.03
C LEU A 183 -10.34 -11.84 -11.06
N SER A 184 -10.58 -12.55 -12.17
CA SER A 184 -11.65 -13.56 -12.25
C SER A 184 -11.33 -14.82 -11.45
N SER A 185 -10.09 -14.96 -10.98
CA SER A 185 -9.62 -16.10 -10.18
C SER A 185 -9.74 -15.85 -8.67
N ASN A 186 -10.43 -14.77 -8.27
CA ASN A 186 -10.61 -14.39 -6.89
C ASN A 186 -11.49 -15.40 -6.12
N VAL A 187 -11.00 -15.83 -4.97
CA VAL A 187 -11.73 -16.67 -4.03
C VAL A 187 -11.67 -16.02 -2.65
N PRO A 188 -12.82 -15.57 -2.08
CA PRO A 188 -12.87 -15.16 -0.67
C PRO A 188 -12.67 -16.40 0.22
N VAL A 189 -11.90 -16.27 1.29
CA VAL A 189 -11.61 -17.38 2.21
C VAL A 189 -11.82 -16.92 3.64
N PRO A 190 -12.31 -17.77 4.55
CA PRO A 190 -12.43 -17.43 5.96
C PRO A 190 -11.08 -16.94 6.50
N SER A 191 -11.12 -15.89 7.32
CA SER A 191 -9.93 -15.35 7.97
C SER A 191 -10.14 -15.24 9.48
N ASP A 192 -9.04 -15.13 10.21
CA ASP A 192 -9.06 -14.92 11.65
C ASP A 192 -9.62 -13.57 12.08
N ASN A 193 -9.97 -12.71 11.12
CA ASN A 193 -10.38 -11.33 11.34
C ASN A 193 -11.67 -11.01 10.57
N ASP A 194 -12.50 -12.01 10.24
CA ASP A 194 -13.73 -11.77 9.45
C ASP A 194 -14.65 -10.78 10.16
N GLY A 195 -14.85 -10.91 11.48
CA GLY A 195 -15.65 -9.94 12.20
C GLY A 195 -14.97 -8.58 12.36
N LEU A 196 -13.66 -8.51 12.64
CA LEU A 196 -12.92 -7.22 12.68
C LEU A 196 -13.03 -6.46 11.35
N TRP A 197 -12.77 -7.11 10.22
CA TRP A 197 -12.90 -6.47 8.89
C TRP A 197 -14.34 -6.03 8.62
N THR A 198 -15.32 -6.84 9.03
CA THR A 198 -16.74 -6.51 8.89
C THR A 198 -17.15 -5.34 9.77
N ALA A 199 -16.63 -5.23 11.00
CA ALA A 199 -16.91 -4.13 11.91
C ALA A 199 -16.27 -2.81 11.43
N LEU A 200 -15.06 -2.86 10.83
CA LEU A 200 -14.48 -1.69 10.17
C LEU A 200 -15.30 -1.25 8.95
N TYR A 201 -15.84 -2.21 8.19
CA TYR A 201 -16.73 -1.92 7.08
C TYR A 201 -18.09 -1.36 7.55
N LEU A 202 -18.64 -1.86 8.66
CA LEU A 202 -19.82 -1.31 9.33
C LEU A 202 -19.61 0.18 9.68
N ALA A 203 -18.50 0.52 10.33
CA ALA A 203 -18.16 1.90 10.65
C ALA A 203 -18.01 2.75 9.38
N ALA A 204 -17.31 2.24 8.36
CA ALA A 204 -17.12 2.94 7.09
C ALA A 204 -18.45 3.28 6.38
N GLN A 205 -19.38 2.33 6.31
CA GLN A 205 -20.71 2.56 5.72
C GLN A 205 -21.56 3.51 6.56
N SER A 206 -21.42 3.45 7.89
CA SER A 206 -22.11 4.37 8.81
C SER A 206 -21.63 5.81 8.63
N TYR A 207 -20.32 6.05 8.48
CA TYR A 207 -19.79 7.37 8.12
C TYR A 207 -20.27 7.83 6.74
N ARG A 208 -20.27 6.94 5.74
CA ARG A 208 -20.79 7.24 4.41
C ARG A 208 -22.26 7.67 4.49
N TYR A 209 -23.08 6.95 5.25
CA TYR A 209 -24.48 7.32 5.48
C TYR A 209 -24.61 8.69 6.16
N ALA A 210 -23.87 8.95 7.24
CA ALA A 210 -23.95 10.22 7.97
C ALA A 210 -23.66 11.45 7.08
N VAL A 211 -22.72 11.32 6.14
CA VAL A 211 -22.32 12.42 5.25
C VAL A 211 -23.25 12.54 4.03
N THR A 212 -23.77 11.42 3.52
CA THR A 212 -24.46 11.39 2.21
C THR A 212 -25.97 11.20 2.30
N GLY A 213 -26.49 10.67 3.41
CA GLY A 213 -27.87 10.22 3.55
C GLY A 213 -28.23 9.00 2.70
N SER A 214 -27.25 8.29 2.12
CA SER A 214 -27.49 7.19 1.17
C SER A 214 -28.16 5.97 1.82
N ASP A 215 -29.39 5.65 1.43
CA ASP A 215 -30.08 4.43 1.89
C ASP A 215 -29.32 3.15 1.56
N GLU A 216 -28.56 3.13 0.47
CA GLU A 216 -27.66 2.01 0.14
C GLU A 216 -26.55 1.85 1.18
N ALA A 217 -25.93 2.95 1.60
CA ALA A 217 -24.90 2.92 2.65
C ALA A 217 -25.47 2.40 3.97
N ARG A 218 -26.66 2.87 4.37
CA ARG A 218 -27.35 2.33 5.55
C ARG A 218 -27.70 0.85 5.38
N GLY A 219 -28.20 0.44 4.22
CA GLY A 219 -28.49 -0.97 3.93
C GLY A 219 -27.27 -1.88 4.04
N TRP A 220 -26.10 -1.42 3.59
CA TRP A 220 -24.85 -2.16 3.76
C TRP A 220 -24.30 -2.12 5.19
N ALA A 221 -24.51 -1.04 5.93
CA ALA A 221 -24.22 -0.99 7.36
C ALA A 221 -25.09 -2.00 8.12
N ASN A 222 -26.40 -2.02 7.87
CA ASN A 222 -27.33 -3.00 8.43
C ASN A 222 -26.88 -4.44 8.16
N GLN A 223 -26.53 -4.76 6.90
CA GLN A 223 -25.99 -6.08 6.53
C GLN A 223 -24.70 -6.44 7.29
N ALA A 224 -23.79 -5.47 7.44
CA ALA A 224 -22.54 -5.69 8.16
C ALA A 224 -22.78 -5.92 9.65
N PHE A 225 -23.71 -5.18 10.27
CA PHE A 225 -24.13 -5.42 11.66
C PHE A 225 -24.75 -6.81 11.82
N ASP A 226 -25.69 -7.19 10.94
CA ASP A 226 -26.33 -8.51 11.00
C ASP A 226 -25.30 -9.65 10.90
N ALA A 227 -24.23 -9.45 10.12
CA ALA A 227 -23.14 -10.41 10.02
C ALA A 227 -22.32 -10.51 11.32
N ILE A 228 -21.93 -9.40 11.94
CA ILE A 228 -21.16 -9.45 13.19
C ILE A 228 -22.01 -9.88 14.41
N GLU A 229 -23.30 -9.55 14.46
CA GLU A 229 -24.21 -10.08 15.48
C GLU A 229 -24.31 -11.61 15.38
N TRP A 230 -24.32 -12.14 14.14
CA TRP A 230 -24.34 -13.59 13.92
C TRP A 230 -23.11 -14.31 14.46
N LEU A 231 -21.97 -13.62 14.62
CA LEU A 231 -20.77 -14.21 15.23
C LEU A 231 -20.96 -14.58 16.69
N GLU A 232 -21.82 -13.88 17.43
CA GLU A 232 -22.19 -14.30 18.79
C GLU A 232 -23.33 -15.32 18.73
N ALA A 233 -24.35 -15.06 17.93
CA ALA A 233 -25.55 -15.91 17.88
C ALA A 233 -25.30 -17.35 17.38
N VAL A 234 -24.24 -17.59 16.61
CA VAL A 234 -23.89 -18.93 16.11
C VAL A 234 -23.25 -19.82 17.19
N THR A 235 -22.66 -19.21 18.23
CA THR A 235 -21.89 -19.95 19.21
C THR A 235 -22.81 -20.64 20.20
N THR A 236 -22.31 -21.69 20.86
CA THR A 236 -23.03 -22.35 21.94
C THR A 236 -22.65 -21.79 23.32
N VAL A 237 -22.05 -20.60 23.35
CA VAL A 237 -21.49 -19.97 24.54
C VAL A 237 -22.05 -18.55 24.64
N ASP A 238 -22.93 -18.32 25.61
CA ASP A 238 -23.62 -17.04 25.78
C ASP A 238 -22.62 -15.87 25.88
N GLY A 239 -22.83 -14.84 25.06
CA GLY A 239 -22.02 -13.63 25.03
C GLY A 239 -20.63 -13.79 24.43
N PHE A 240 -20.27 -14.96 23.88
CA PHE A 240 -18.99 -15.16 23.20
C PHE A 240 -19.13 -14.94 21.69
N PRO A 241 -18.59 -13.85 21.12
CA PRO A 241 -18.49 -13.69 19.68
C PRO A 241 -17.30 -14.48 19.13
N THR A 242 -17.55 -15.40 18.20
CA THR A 242 -16.47 -16.01 17.41
C THR A 242 -15.86 -14.97 16.43
N LYS A 243 -14.68 -15.25 15.89
CA LYS A 243 -14.07 -14.40 14.84
C LYS A 243 -14.37 -14.87 13.41
N ALA A 244 -14.87 -16.10 13.23
CA ALA A 244 -15.18 -16.64 11.91
C ALA A 244 -16.21 -17.79 11.94
N ILE A 245 -17.05 -17.84 10.90
CA ILE A 245 -18.05 -18.90 10.66
C ILE A 245 -17.80 -19.53 9.29
N VAL A 246 -17.93 -20.84 9.17
CA VAL A 246 -17.92 -21.57 7.89
C VAL A 246 -19.08 -22.57 7.82
N GLU A 247 -19.41 -23.05 6.63
CA GLU A 247 -20.39 -24.13 6.46
C GLU A 247 -19.91 -25.43 7.13
N LYS A 248 -20.84 -26.26 7.60
CA LYS A 248 -20.54 -27.50 8.34
C LYS A 248 -19.54 -28.45 7.67
N ASP A 249 -19.52 -28.48 6.34
CA ASP A 249 -18.66 -29.38 5.55
C ASP A 249 -17.33 -28.72 5.11
N TRP A 250 -17.04 -27.51 5.61
CA TRP A 250 -15.80 -26.81 5.30
C TRP A 250 -14.58 -27.55 5.86
N ASN A 251 -13.55 -27.73 5.03
CA ASN A 251 -12.30 -28.32 5.48
C ASN A 251 -11.48 -27.28 6.28
N THR A 252 -11.52 -27.39 7.61
CA THR A 252 -10.76 -26.54 8.54
C THR A 252 -9.27 -26.88 8.58
N GLY A 253 -8.84 -27.95 7.90
CA GLY A 253 -7.43 -28.36 7.82
C GLY A 253 -6.81 -28.62 9.20
N SER A 254 -5.54 -28.29 9.33
CA SER A 254 -4.77 -28.38 10.58
C SER A 254 -4.73 -27.03 11.32
N ASP A 255 -5.85 -26.30 11.35
CA ASP A 255 -5.95 -25.06 12.12
C ASP A 255 -5.57 -25.35 13.59
N ALA A 256 -4.78 -24.46 14.18
CA ALA A 256 -4.33 -24.61 15.56
C ALA A 256 -5.48 -24.38 16.55
N VAL A 257 -6.53 -23.67 16.12
CA VAL A 257 -7.72 -23.41 16.92
C VAL A 257 -8.81 -24.42 16.53
N THR A 258 -9.51 -24.93 17.55
CA THR A 258 -10.62 -25.84 17.35
C THR A 258 -11.83 -25.12 16.73
N TRP A 259 -12.46 -25.76 15.76
CA TRP A 259 -13.74 -25.32 15.19
C TRP A 259 -14.86 -26.15 15.80
N TYR A 260 -15.89 -25.48 16.30
CA TYR A 260 -17.01 -26.10 16.99
C TYR A 260 -18.28 -26.03 16.14
N PRO A 261 -19.13 -27.05 16.16
CA PRO A 261 -20.42 -26.99 15.49
C PRO A 261 -21.34 -25.97 16.18
N SER A 262 -22.16 -25.28 15.40
CA SER A 262 -23.32 -24.54 15.91
C SER A 262 -24.36 -25.50 16.49
N ALA A 263 -25.28 -24.99 17.31
CA ALA A 263 -26.32 -25.80 17.95
C ALA A 263 -27.24 -26.53 16.95
N ASP A 264 -27.47 -25.94 15.78
CA ASP A 264 -28.25 -26.52 14.68
C ASP A 264 -27.44 -27.47 13.79
N GLY A 265 -26.12 -27.53 13.94
CA GLY A 265 -25.21 -28.36 13.16
C GLY A 265 -24.96 -27.88 11.72
N GLU A 266 -25.46 -26.70 11.34
CA GLU A 266 -25.34 -26.17 9.98
C GLU A 266 -24.03 -25.40 9.73
N TRP A 267 -23.36 -24.98 10.80
CA TRP A 267 -22.17 -24.14 10.76
C TRP A 267 -21.06 -24.67 11.65
N LEU A 268 -19.82 -24.28 11.32
CA LEU A 268 -18.70 -24.33 12.25
C LEU A 268 -18.30 -22.92 12.62
N TRP A 269 -18.07 -22.67 13.91
CA TRP A 269 -17.54 -21.41 14.43
C TRP A 269 -16.16 -21.64 15.06
N LYS A 270 -15.28 -20.64 14.94
CA LYS A 270 -13.91 -20.75 15.42
C LYS A 270 -13.84 -20.52 16.93
N GLY A 271 -13.15 -21.41 17.64
CA GLY A 271 -13.13 -21.51 19.11
C GLY A 271 -12.38 -20.43 19.87
N ASP A 272 -11.95 -19.36 19.21
CA ASP A 272 -11.21 -18.26 19.80
C ASP A 272 -11.76 -16.91 19.33
N CYS A 273 -11.45 -15.89 20.12
CA CYS A 273 -11.72 -14.49 19.84
C CYS A 273 -10.56 -13.68 20.42
N SER A 274 -10.00 -12.77 19.63
CA SER A 274 -8.88 -11.94 20.05
C SER A 274 -9.37 -10.59 20.56
N SER A 275 -8.55 -9.91 21.37
CA SER A 275 -8.91 -8.58 21.92
C SER A 275 -9.16 -7.53 20.83
N ASP A 276 -8.40 -7.58 19.73
CA ASP A 276 -8.58 -6.66 18.60
C ASP A 276 -9.90 -6.91 17.85
N GLU A 277 -10.42 -8.14 17.88
CA GLU A 277 -11.74 -8.49 17.35
C GLU A 277 -12.84 -7.76 18.15
N ILE A 278 -12.77 -7.81 19.49
CA ILE A 278 -13.71 -7.10 20.37
C ILE A 278 -13.59 -5.58 20.21
N ASP A 279 -12.38 -5.03 20.15
CA ASP A 279 -12.15 -3.60 19.93
C ASP A 279 -12.80 -3.14 18.61
N GLY A 280 -12.63 -3.94 17.55
CA GLY A 280 -13.27 -3.73 16.26
C GLY A 280 -14.79 -3.72 16.34
N HIS A 281 -15.37 -4.73 17.00
CA HIS A 281 -16.82 -4.85 17.18
C HIS A 281 -17.39 -3.66 17.93
N MET A 282 -16.80 -3.28 19.08
CA MET A 282 -17.25 -2.13 19.88
C MET A 282 -17.15 -0.82 19.11
N TYR A 283 -16.08 -0.64 18.33
CA TYR A 283 -15.95 0.50 17.43
C TYR A 283 -17.04 0.50 16.34
N GLY A 284 -17.26 -0.63 15.67
CA GLY A 284 -18.32 -0.76 14.66
C GLY A 284 -19.71 -0.49 15.22
N TYR A 285 -20.05 -1.09 16.37
CA TYR A 285 -21.33 -0.92 17.06
C TYR A 285 -21.59 0.52 17.45
N SER A 286 -20.62 1.18 18.10
CA SER A 286 -20.78 2.56 18.56
C SER A 286 -21.02 3.52 17.38
N ILE A 287 -20.19 3.43 16.33
CA ILE A 287 -20.34 4.30 15.15
C ILE A 287 -21.66 4.02 14.43
N PHE A 288 -22.07 2.76 14.29
CA PHE A 288 -23.35 2.43 13.67
C PHE A 288 -24.54 2.91 14.50
N TYR A 289 -24.51 2.69 15.82
CA TYR A 289 -25.53 3.14 16.76
C TYR A 289 -25.79 4.65 16.64
N ASP A 290 -24.71 5.44 16.64
CA ASP A 290 -24.81 6.90 16.63
C ASP A 290 -25.23 7.46 15.26
N LEU A 291 -24.75 6.84 14.16
CA LEU A 291 -24.80 7.48 12.86
C LEU A 291 -25.85 6.91 11.88
N ALA A 292 -26.18 5.63 11.97
CA ALA A 292 -26.96 4.97 10.91
C ALA A 292 -28.04 3.98 11.39
N ALA A 293 -27.96 3.48 12.62
CA ALA A 293 -28.93 2.55 13.19
C ALA A 293 -30.29 3.22 13.43
N ASP A 294 -31.35 2.52 13.06
CA ASP A 294 -32.70 2.82 13.54
C ASP A 294 -32.93 2.26 14.96
N ASP A 295 -34.10 2.53 15.53
CA ASP A 295 -34.41 2.12 16.90
C ASP A 295 -34.33 0.59 17.11
N ALA A 296 -34.70 -0.20 16.10
CA ALA A 296 -34.64 -1.66 16.19
C ALA A 296 -33.19 -2.18 16.21
N TYR A 297 -32.32 -1.62 15.36
CA TYR A 297 -30.89 -1.93 15.42
C TYR A 297 -30.25 -1.45 16.72
N LYS A 298 -30.64 -0.28 17.23
CA LYS A 298 -30.14 0.26 18.51
C LYS A 298 -30.43 -0.67 19.69
N GLU A 299 -31.64 -1.21 19.78
CA GLU A 299 -32.01 -2.17 20.82
C GLU A 299 -31.16 -3.45 20.74
N ARG A 300 -30.96 -3.97 19.53
CA ARG A 300 -30.11 -5.15 19.28
C ARG A 300 -28.67 -4.92 19.67
N ILE A 301 -28.09 -3.77 19.31
CA ILE A 301 -26.73 -3.38 19.67
C ILE A 301 -26.57 -3.36 21.20
N VAL A 302 -27.47 -2.68 21.92
CA VAL A 302 -27.41 -2.59 23.37
C VAL A 302 -27.46 -3.98 24.00
N SER A 303 -28.40 -4.83 23.55
CA SER A 303 -28.51 -6.19 24.05
C SER A 303 -27.26 -7.03 23.78
N LEU A 304 -26.68 -6.95 22.57
CA LEU A 304 -25.47 -7.66 22.18
C LEU A 304 -24.26 -7.21 23.00
N VAL A 305 -24.06 -5.90 23.14
CA VAL A 305 -22.96 -5.33 23.95
C VAL A 305 -23.09 -5.78 25.41
N HIS A 306 -24.30 -5.80 25.98
CA HIS A 306 -24.50 -6.33 27.34
C HIS A 306 -24.05 -7.78 27.47
N ARG A 307 -24.49 -8.68 26.56
CA ARG A 307 -24.09 -10.09 26.60
C ARG A 307 -22.58 -10.27 26.47
N ILE A 308 -21.95 -9.55 25.54
CA ILE A 308 -20.50 -9.61 25.34
C ILE A 308 -19.76 -9.12 26.59
N MET A 309 -20.19 -8.00 27.17
CA MET A 309 -19.54 -7.45 28.36
C MET A 309 -19.74 -8.35 29.58
N ASP A 310 -20.92 -8.91 29.79
CA ASP A 310 -21.19 -9.89 30.86
C ASP A 310 -20.27 -11.11 30.72
N HIS A 311 -20.08 -11.61 29.49
CA HIS A 311 -19.14 -12.71 29.20
C HIS A 311 -17.68 -12.35 29.54
N ILE A 312 -17.26 -11.12 29.22
CA ILE A 312 -15.88 -10.65 29.46
C ILE A 312 -15.60 -10.46 30.95
N ILE A 313 -16.55 -9.91 31.72
CA ILE A 313 -16.34 -9.56 33.13
C ILE A 313 -16.59 -10.74 34.09
N GLY A 314 -17.44 -11.70 33.70
CA GLY A 314 -17.79 -12.89 34.48
C GLY A 314 -18.92 -12.69 35.47
#